data_AF-A0A1D6H4P3-F1
#
_entry.id   AF-A0A1D6H4P3-F1
#
_cell.length_a   1.000
_cell.length_b   1.000
_cell.length_c   1.000
_cell.angle_alpha   90.00
_cell.angle_beta   90.00
_cell.angle_gamma   90.00
#
_symmetry.space_group_name_H-M   'P 1'
#
loop_
_entity.id
_entity.type
_entity.pdbx_description
1 polymer ?
#
loop_
_entity_poly.entity_id
_entity_poly.type
_entity_poly.pdbx_seq_one_letter_code
_entity_poly.pdbx_strand_id
1 'polypeptide(L)' 'MVELEKSNILVMGPTGSGKTLLAKTLARFVNVPFVIADATSLTQAGYVGEDVESILYKLLAVPLNSLYYMDLAF' A
#
# COMPACT_ATOMS: atom_id res chain seq x y z
N MET A 1 -9.81 15.93 18.17
CA MET A 1 -8.98 15.42 17.07
C MET A 1 -9.45 14.00 16.80
N VAL A 2 -9.83 13.68 15.56
CA VAL A 2 -10.14 12.29 15.20
C VAL A 2 -8.80 11.59 15.04
N GLU A 3 -8.49 10.65 15.93
CA GLU A 3 -7.34 9.76 15.75
C GLU A 3 -7.67 8.80 14.61
N LEU A 4 -6.90 8.88 13.53
CA LEU A 4 -6.94 7.89 12.45
C LEU A 4 -6.22 6.65 12.94
N GLU A 5 -6.97 5.64 13.39
CA GLU A 5 -6.41 4.33 13.66
C GLU A 5 -5.90 3.70 12.35
N LYS A 6 -4.73 3.05 12.38
CA LYS A 6 -4.18 2.35 11.21
C LYS A 6 -5.19 1.31 10.73
N SER A 7 -5.78 1.56 9.57
CA SER A 7 -6.75 0.67 8.93
C SER A 7 -6.13 0.07 7.67
N ASN A 8 -6.05 -1.26 7.62
CA ASN A 8 -5.59 -1.98 6.43
C ASN A 8 -6.81 -2.30 5.56
N ILE A 9 -6.77 -1.93 4.28
CA ILE A 9 -7.87 -2.13 3.33
C ILE A 9 -7.36 -2.98 2.17
N LEU A 10 -8.07 -4.06 1.85
CA LEU A 10 -7.84 -4.85 0.65
C LEU A 10 -8.75 -4.37 -0.48
N VAL A 11 -8.16 -3.98 -1.61
CA VAL A 11 -8.90 -3.53 -2.80
C VAL A 11 -8.78 -4.58 -3.91
N MET A 12 -9.92 -5.12 -4.35
CA MET A 12 -9.98 -6.13 -5.42
C MET A 12 -10.70 -5.59 -6.66
N GLY A 13 -10.25 -5.99 -7.85
CA GLY A 13 -10.85 -5.62 -9.13
C GLY A 13 -9.94 -5.93 -10.32
N PRO A 14 -10.46 -5.97 -11.56
CA PRO A 14 -9.68 -6.30 -12.76
C PRO A 14 -8.61 -5.26 -13.09
N THR A 15 -7.63 -5.62 -13.93
CA THR A 15 -6.62 -4.69 -14.43
C THR A 15 -7.29 -3.52 -15.16
N GLY A 16 -6.80 -2.30 -14.93
CA GLY A 16 -7.39 -1.09 -15.53
C GLY A 16 -8.64 -0.55 -14.83
N SER A 17 -9.16 -1.18 -13.76
CA SER A 17 -10.37 -0.70 -13.04
C SER A 17 -10.16 0.55 -12.17
N GLY A 18 -8.97 1.18 -12.22
CA GLY A 18 -8.69 2.42 -11.50
C GLY A 18 -8.33 2.28 -10.01
N LYS A 19 -7.94 1.09 -9.52
CA LYS A 19 -7.54 0.87 -8.10
C LYS A 19 -6.45 1.84 -7.64
N THR A 20 -5.39 2.01 -8.44
CA THR A 20 -4.32 2.97 -8.17
C THR A 20 -4.82 4.42 -8.17
N LEU A 21 -5.76 4.76 -9.05
CA LEU A 21 -6.36 6.10 -9.11
C LEU A 21 -7.24 6.37 -7.88
N LEU A 22 -7.97 5.37 -7.42
CA LEU A 22 -8.78 5.43 -6.19
C LEU A 22 -7.89 5.73 -4.99
N ALA A 23 -6.81 4.99 -4.81
CA ALA A 23 -5.89 5.20 -3.68
C ALA A 23 -5.21 6.59 -3.72
N LYS A 24 -4.75 7.03 -4.90
CA LYS A 24 -4.21 8.38 -5.11
C LYS A 24 -5.24 9.48 -4.81
N THR A 25 -6.49 9.26 -5.19
CA THR A 25 -7.57 10.23 -4.97
C THR A 25 -7.96 10.31 -3.51
N LEU A 26 -8.01 9.17 -2.83
CA LEU A 26 -8.26 9.12 -1.39
C LEU A 26 -7.16 9.88 -0.63
N ALA A 27 -5.88 9.63 -0.94
CA ALA A 27 -4.77 10.34 -0.31
C ALA A 27 -4.83 11.86 -0.50
N ARG A 28 -5.21 12.33 -1.69
CA ARG A 28 -5.45 13.76 -1.96
C ARG A 28 -6.66 14.31 -1.18
N PHE A 29 -7.72 13.52 -1.06
CA PHE A 29 -8.94 13.92 -0.37
C PHE A 29 -8.72 14.10 1.14
N VAL A 30 -7.98 13.19 1.79
CA VAL A 30 -7.58 13.32 3.21
C VAL A 30 -6.30 14.13 3.43
N ASN A 31 -5.69 14.67 2.36
CA ASN A 31 -4.47 15.48 2.41
C ASN A 31 -3.31 14.83 3.18
N VAL A 32 -3.02 13.56 2.87
CA VAL A 32 -1.93 12.78 3.46
C VAL A 32 -0.90 12.38 2.40
N PRO A 33 0.39 12.20 2.77
CA PRO A 33 1.39 11.63 1.86
C PRO A 33 0.95 10.27 1.31
N PHE A 34 1.21 10.05 0.02
CA PHE A 34 0.87 8.80 -0.68
C PHE A 34 2.13 8.04 -1.05
N VAL A 35 2.21 6.76 -0.65
CA VAL A 35 3.35 5.89 -0.94
C VAL A 35 2.91 4.66 -1.70
N ILE A 36 3.63 4.32 -2.77
CA ILE A 36 3.39 3.16 -3.62
C ILE A 36 4.49 2.13 -3.35
N ALA A 37 4.09 0.88 -3.10
CA ALA A 37 4.97 -0.28 -3.06
C ALA A 37 4.58 -1.28 -4.16
N ASP A 38 5.58 -1.86 -4.80
CA ASP A 38 5.40 -2.94 -5.79
C ASP A 38 5.45 -4.29 -5.06
N ALA A 39 4.39 -5.11 -5.20
CA ALA A 39 4.32 -6.45 -4.64
C ALA A 39 4.63 -7.56 -5.66
N THR A 40 5.09 -7.23 -6.87
CA THR A 40 5.48 -8.22 -7.91
C THR A 40 6.53 -9.19 -7.39
N SER A 41 7.48 -8.71 -6.57
CA SER A 41 8.52 -9.57 -5.98
C SER A 41 7.98 -10.58 -4.97
N LEU A 42 6.77 -10.38 -4.42
CA LEU A 42 6.22 -11.24 -3.36
C LEU A 42 5.52 -12.48 -3.87
N THR A 43 5.08 -12.48 -5.14
CA THR A 43 4.28 -13.58 -5.71
C THR A 43 5.14 -14.57 -6.49
N GLN A 44 6.42 -14.28 -6.72
CA GLN A 44 7.36 -15.27 -7.22
C GLN A 44 7.60 -16.33 -6.14
N ALA A 45 7.15 -17.56 -6.41
CA ALA A 45 7.28 -18.69 -5.50
C ALA A 45 8.76 -18.95 -5.16
N GLY A 46 9.26 -18.36 -4.07
CA GLY A 46 10.66 -18.56 -3.67
C GLY A 46 11.23 -17.74 -2.51
N TYR A 47 10.60 -16.67 -2.05
CA TYR A 47 11.24 -15.74 -1.09
C TYR A 47 10.35 -15.43 0.12
N VAL A 48 10.44 -16.25 1.18
CA VAL A 48 9.53 -16.14 2.35
C VAL A 48 10.17 -15.44 3.56
N GLY A 49 11.45 -15.04 3.49
CA GLY A 49 12.20 -14.50 4.66
C GLY A 49 12.56 -13.02 4.59
N GLU A 50 13.54 -12.67 3.75
CA GLU A 50 14.17 -11.34 3.77
C GLU A 50 13.26 -10.19 3.27
N ASP A 51 12.33 -10.46 2.35
CA ASP A 51 11.59 -9.38 1.68
C ASP A 51 10.31 -8.94 2.44
N VAL A 52 9.79 -9.79 3.33
CA VAL A 52 8.64 -9.43 4.19
C VAL A 52 9.05 -8.36 5.22
N GLU A 53 10.24 -8.50 5.82
CA GLU A 53 10.79 -7.48 6.72
C GLU A 53 11.09 -6.17 5.98
N SER A 54 11.60 -6.23 4.75
CA SER A 54 11.80 -5.07 3.87
C SER A 54 10.49 -4.31 3.61
N ILE A 55 9.38 -5.01 3.40
CA ILE A 55 8.05 -4.39 3.21
C ILE A 55 7.51 -3.82 4.51
N LEU A 56 7.60 -4.56 5.61
CA LEU A 56 7.23 -4.05 6.93
C LEU A 56 8.04 -2.80 7.27
N TYR A 57 9.33 -2.79 6.96
CA TYR A 57 10.19 -1.62 7.12
C TYR A 57 9.71 -0.46 6.25
N LYS A 58 9.37 -0.68 4.98
CA LYS A 58 8.77 0.36 4.13
C LYS A 58 7.43 0.87 4.69
N LEU A 59 6.59 0.00 5.26
CA LEU A 59 5.30 0.32 5.90
C LEU A 59 5.41 0.99 7.29
N LEU A 60 6.57 0.87 7.93
CA LEU A 60 6.88 1.48 9.22
C LEU A 60 7.71 2.76 9.08
N ALA A 61 8.51 2.88 8.02
CA ALA A 61 9.41 4.00 7.79
C ALA A 61 8.72 5.28 7.30
N VAL A 62 7.49 5.22 6.76
CA VAL A 62 6.75 6.44 6.38
C VAL A 62 5.95 6.95 7.58
N PRO A 63 5.81 8.28 7.74
CA PRO A 63 5.02 8.91 8.79
C PRO A 63 3.66 8.24 9.07
N LEU A 64 3.30 8.21 10.36
CA LEU A 64 2.03 7.64 10.87
C LEU A 64 0.78 8.13 10.13
N ASN A 65 0.84 9.32 9.52
CA ASN A 65 -0.27 9.93 8.79
C ASN A 65 -0.10 9.83 7.26
N SER A 66 0.24 8.65 6.74
CA SER A 66 0.41 8.41 5.30
C SER A 66 -0.46 7.25 4.79
N LEU A 67 -0.85 7.34 3.51
CA LEU A 67 -1.62 6.29 2.84
C LEU A 67 -0.68 5.44 1.98
N TYR A 68 -0.63 4.15 2.30
CA TYR A 68 0.16 3.15 1.59
C TYR A 68 -0.70 2.37 0.61
N TYR A 69 -0.24 2.30 -0.65
CA TYR A 69 -0.83 1.47 -1.68
C TYR A 69 0.18 0.43 -2.12
N MET A 70 -0.22 -0.83 -2.10
CA MET A 70 0.58 -1.95 -2.55
C MET A 70 -0.15 -2.63 -3.70
N ASP A 71 0.46 -2.67 -4.88
CA ASP A 71 -0.15 -3.31 -6.05
C ASP A 71 0.38 -4.74 -6.20
N LEU A 72 -0.51 -5.71 -6.11
CA LEU A 72 -0.23 -7.09 -6.50
C LEU A 72 -0.37 -7.14 -8.02
N ALA A 73 0.75 -7.08 -8.73
CA ALA A 73 0.75 -7.38 -10.15
C ALA A 73 0.25 -8.83 -10.34
N PHE A 74 -0.83 -8.97 -11.11
CA PHE A 74 -1.28 -10.25 -11.66
C PHE A 74 -0.87 -10.33 -13.12
#